data_AF-A0A497PMC3-F1
#
_entry.id   AF-A0A497PMC3-F1
#
_cell.length_a   1.000
_cell.length_b   1.000
_cell.length_c   1.000
_cell.angle_alpha   90.00
_cell.angle_beta   90.00
_cell.angle_gamma   90.00
#
_symmetry.space_group_name_H-M   'P 1'
#
loop_
_entity.id
_entity.type
_entity.pdbx_description
1 polymer ?
#
loop_
_entity_poly.entity_id
_entity_poly.type
_entity_poly.pdbx_seq_one_letter_code
_entity_poly.pdbx_strand_id
1 'polypeptide(L)' 'MSEDMKVDIVEYEDALAKDLAAMYNTWDELWPGGYTQGVPYTEERVRKNYGKMDAIAILIAIDKESGKPVGSCTLHQH' A
#
# COMPACT_ATOMS: atom_id res chain seq x y z
N MET A 1 7.11 -12.61 16.71
CA MET A 1 5.66 -12.75 16.92
C MET A 1 5.20 -11.39 17.39
N SER A 2 4.89 -10.50 16.45
CA SER A 2 4.41 -9.16 16.78
C SER A 2 3.11 -9.30 17.58
N GLU A 3 2.99 -8.48 18.62
CA GLU A 3 1.74 -8.26 19.37
C GLU A 3 0.55 -8.19 18.42
N ASP A 4 -0.62 -8.67 18.84
CA ASP A 4 -1.89 -8.68 18.08
C ASP A 4 -2.19 -7.29 17.49
N MET A 5 -1.58 -6.97 16.35
CA MET A 5 -1.75 -5.70 15.68
C MET A 5 -3.17 -5.72 15.12
N LYS A 6 -4.06 -4.94 15.73
CA LYS A 6 -5.46 -4.90 15.33
C LYS A 6 -5.53 -4.19 13.98
N VAL A 7 -5.76 -4.97 12.93
CA VAL A 7 -5.86 -4.47 11.56
C VAL A 7 -7.27 -4.63 11.03
N ASP A 8 -7.71 -3.64 10.25
CA ASP A 8 -8.88 -3.76 9.37
C ASP A 8 -8.40 -3.86 7.92
N ILE A 9 -9.00 -4.77 7.14
CA ILE A 9 -8.76 -4.85 5.69
C ILE A 9 -9.87 -4.08 4.99
N VAL A 10 -9.49 -3.07 4.22
CA VAL A 10 -10.41 -2.21 3.45
C VAL A 10 -10.06 -2.24 1.98
N GLU A 11 -11.01 -1.91 1.12
CA GLU A 11 -10.71 -1.65 -0.29
C GLU A 11 -9.99 -0.30 -0.44
N TYR A 12 -9.16 -0.20 -1.48
CA TYR A 12 -8.48 1.04 -1.80
C TYR A 12 -9.46 2.16 -2.15
N GLU A 13 -9.18 3.34 -1.61
CA GLU A 13 -9.81 4.59 -2.00
C GLU A 13 -8.74 5.65 -2.30
N ASP A 14 -9.05 6.59 -3.20
CA ASP A 14 -8.12 7.66 -3.62
C ASP A 14 -7.59 8.53 -2.48
N ALA A 15 -8.33 8.59 -1.37
CA ALA A 15 -7.94 9.30 -0.15
C ALA A 15 -6.72 8.65 0.54
N LEU A 16 -6.51 7.35 0.38
CA LEU A 16 -5.39 6.60 0.96
C LEU A 16 -4.08 6.81 0.19
N ALA A 17 -4.12 7.35 -1.03
CA ALA A 17 -2.98 7.41 -1.92
C ALA A 17 -1.73 8.08 -1.32
N LYS A 18 -1.93 9.13 -0.52
CA LYS A 18 -0.84 9.86 0.14
C LYS A 18 -0.16 9.01 1.22
N ASP A 19 -0.96 8.37 2.08
CA ASP A 19 -0.44 7.55 3.17
C ASP A 19 0.19 6.26 2.63
N LEU A 20 -0.37 5.68 1.56
CA LEU A 20 0.24 4.56 0.85
C LEU A 20 1.58 4.91 0.23
N ALA A 21 1.71 6.09 -0.38
CA ALA A 21 3.00 6.53 -0.91
C ALA A 21 4.07 6.61 0.18
N ALA A 22 3.71 7.15 1.36
CA ALA A 22 4.61 7.19 2.51
C ALA A 22 5.00 5.77 2.97
N MET A 23 4.03 4.86 3.09
CA MET A 23 4.27 3.47 3.45
C MET A 23 5.19 2.75 2.45
N TYR A 24 4.93 2.86 1.14
CA TYR A 24 5.77 2.20 0.13
C TYR A 24 7.21 2.68 0.12
N ASN A 25 7.44 3.94 0.44
CA ASN A 25 8.79 4.47 0.55
C ASN A 25 9.55 3.88 1.75
N THR A 26 8.87 3.42 2.81
CA THR A 26 9.55 2.72 3.92
C THR A 26 9.96 1.28 3.56
N TRP A 27 9.38 0.72 2.49
CA TRP A 27 9.72 -0.62 2.03
C TRP A 27 10.95 -0.67 1.14
N ASP A 28 11.49 0.49 0.74
CA ASP A 28 12.58 0.54 -0.23
C ASP A 28 13.79 -0.30 0.22
N GLU A 29 14.22 -0.13 1.47
CA GLU A 29 15.34 -0.87 2.05
C GLU A 29 14.99 -2.33 2.38
N LEU A 30 13.70 -2.67 2.47
CA LEU A 30 13.24 -4.02 2.80
C LEU A 30 13.20 -4.95 1.57
N TRP A 31 13.22 -4.38 0.36
CA TRP A 31 13.07 -5.14 -0.87
C TRP A 31 14.42 -5.31 -1.58
N PRO A 32 14.78 -6.53 -2.02
CA PRO A 32 15.97 -6.72 -2.86
C PRO A 32 15.90 -5.84 -4.12
N GLY A 33 16.86 -4.91 -4.25
CA GLY A 33 16.91 -3.97 -5.36
C GLY A 33 16.05 -2.71 -5.21
N GLY A 34 15.46 -2.46 -4.04
CA GLY A 34 14.67 -1.26 -3.76
C GLY A 34 13.21 -1.41 -4.19
N TYR A 35 12.26 -1.33 -3.25
CA TYR A 35 10.83 -1.39 -3.59
C TYR A 35 10.42 -0.30 -4.59
N THR A 36 10.98 0.91 -4.43
CA THR A 36 10.68 2.08 -5.25
C THR A 36 11.40 2.06 -6.60
N GLN A 37 12.40 1.18 -6.74
CA GLN A 37 13.32 1.08 -7.89
C GLN A 37 14.06 2.41 -8.16
N GLY A 38 14.45 3.11 -7.10
CA GLY A 38 15.23 4.35 -7.16
C GLY A 38 14.42 5.63 -7.42
N VAL A 39 13.09 5.53 -7.54
CA VAL A 39 12.20 6.69 -7.67
C VAL A 39 11.16 6.61 -6.57
N PRO A 40 11.11 7.56 -5.60
CA PRO A 40 10.11 7.54 -4.54
C PRO A 40 8.66 7.51 -5.06
N TYR A 41 7.78 6.88 -4.30
CA TYR A 41 6.34 6.97 -4.50
C TYR A 41 5.82 8.36 -4.13
N THR A 42 4.96 8.88 -4.99
CA THR A 42 4.13 10.07 -4.75
C THR A 42 2.66 9.66 -4.70
N GLU A 43 1.82 10.50 -4.12
CA GLU A 43 0.35 10.33 -4.14
C GLU A 43 -0.19 10.12 -5.56
N GLU A 44 0.27 10.94 -6.52
CA GLU A 44 -0.10 10.82 -7.93
C GLU A 44 0.33 9.48 -8.54
N ARG A 45 1.53 9.00 -8.21
CA ARG A 45 2.02 7.70 -8.69
C ARG A 45 1.17 6.55 -8.17
N VAL A 46 0.73 6.59 -6.91
CA VAL A 46 -0.18 5.58 -6.35
C VAL A 46 -1.50 5.58 -7.10
N ARG A 47 -2.15 6.74 -7.24
CA ARG A 47 -3.42 6.85 -7.99
C ARG A 47 -3.28 6.36 -9.43
N LYS A 48 -2.20 6.76 -10.11
CA LYS A 48 -1.92 6.34 -11.48
C LYS A 48 -1.68 4.85 -11.60
N ASN A 49 -0.99 4.24 -10.64
CA ASN A 49 -0.73 2.80 -10.64
C ASN A 49 -2.03 2.02 -10.46
N TYR A 50 -2.83 2.37 -9.46
CA TYR A 50 -4.08 1.67 -9.15
C TYR A 50 -5.19 1.96 -10.15
N GLY A 51 -5.31 3.19 -10.65
CA GLY A 51 -6.27 3.52 -11.71
C GLY A 51 -5.99 2.85 -13.07
N LYS A 52 -4.78 2.29 -13.26
CA LYS A 52 -4.42 1.51 -14.45
C LYS A 52 -4.44 0.00 -14.20
N MET A 53 -4.61 -0.42 -12.95
CA MET A 53 -4.50 -1.81 -12.56
C MET A 53 -5.83 -2.53 -12.82
N ASP A 54 -5.79 -3.59 -13.61
CA ASP A 54 -6.94 -4.47 -13.83
C ASP A 54 -6.98 -5.54 -12.72
N ALA A 55 -7.17 -5.09 -11.48
CA ALA A 55 -7.27 -5.93 -10.30
C ALA A 55 -8.75 -6.17 -9.94
N ILE A 56 -9.06 -7.39 -9.50
CA ILE A 56 -10.37 -7.73 -8.90
C ILE A 56 -10.58 -6.91 -7.63
N ALA A 57 -9.53 -6.79 -6.81
CA ALA A 57 -9.56 -5.99 -5.59
C ALA A 57 -8.17 -5.48 -5.23
N ILE A 58 -8.11 -4.28 -4.67
CA ILE A 58 -6.92 -3.71 -4.06
C ILE A 58 -7.23 -3.56 -2.57
N LEU A 59 -6.62 -4.39 -1.75
CA LEU A 59 -6.89 -4.52 -0.33
C LEU A 59 -5.79 -3.85 0.47
N ILE A 60 -6.16 -2.94 1.37
CA ILE A 60 -5.24 -2.20 2.23
C ILE A 60 -5.45 -2.64 3.68
N ALA A 61 -4.37 -2.99 4.36
CA ALA A 61 -4.39 -3.24 5.79
C ALA A 61 -4.19 -1.92 6.54
N ILE A 62 -5.13 -1.54 7.38
CA ILE A 62 -5.10 -0.33 8.21
C ILE A 62 -4.89 -0.75 9.66
N ASP A 63 -3.85 -0.19 10.30
CA ASP A 63 -3.69 -0.31 11.74
C ASP A 63 -4.76 0.53 12.45
N LYS A 64 -5.53 -0.11 13.34
CA LYS A 64 -6.67 0.53 14.02
C LYS A 64 -6.26 1.59 15.03
N GLU A 65 -5.04 1.54 15.54
CA GLU A 65 -4.56 2.51 16.54
C GLU A 65 -4.11 3.81 15.88
N SER A 66 -3.26 3.72 14.85
CA SER A 66 -2.76 4.89 14.12
C SER A 66 -3.67 5.37 13.00
N GLY A 67 -4.57 4.52 12.51
CA GLY A 67 -5.37 4.76 11.31
C GLY A 67 -4.53 4.77 10.02
N LYS A 68 -3.29 4.27 10.06
CA LYS A 68 -2.37 4.30 8.94
C LYS A 68 -2.32 2.97 8.19
N PRO A 69 -2.10 3.01 6.87
CA PRO A 69 -1.84 1.79 6.12
C PRO A 69 -0.52 1.18 6.54
N VAL A 70 -0.55 -0.14 6.72
CA VAL A 70 0.59 -0.96 7.16
C VAL A 70 0.88 -2.10 6.18
N GLY A 71 0.00 -2.33 5.20
CA GLY A 71 0.18 -3.33 4.17
C GLY A 71 -0.77 -3.12 3.00
N SER A 72 -0.46 -3.76 1.87
CA SER A 72 -1.32 -3.81 0.69
C SER A 72 -1.24 -5.15 -0.02
N CYS A 73 -2.36 -5.62 -0.56
CA CYS A 73 -2.46 -6.81 -1.39
C CYS A 73 -3.35 -6.52 -2.60
N THR A 74 -2.90 -6.88 -3.80
CA THR A 74 -3.68 -6.74 -5.04
C THR A 74 -4.09 -8.12 -5.54
N LEU A 75 -5.39 -8.36 -5.65
CA LEU A 75 -5.96 -9.60 -6.18
C LEU A 75 -6.23 -9.43 -7.68
N HIS A 76 -5.66 -10.30 -8.51
CA HIS A 76 -5.79 -10.28 -9.97
C HIS A 76 -6.53 -11.53 -10.46
N GLN A 77 -7.13 -11.43 -11.65
CA GLN A 77 -7.56 -12.60 -12.40
C GLN A 77 -6.34 -13.38 -12.93
N HIS A 78 -6.51 -14.69 -13.15
CA HIS A 78 -5.45 -15.57 -13.66
C HIS A 78 -5.22 -15.41 -15.17
#